data_AF-A0A3B9BBW0-F1
#
_entry.id   AF-A0A3B9BBW0-F1
#
_cell.length_a   1.000
_cell.length_b   1.000
_cell.length_c   1.000
_cell.angle_alpha   90.00
_cell.angle_beta   90.00
_cell.angle_gamma   90.00
#
_symmetry.space_group_name_H-M   'P 1'
#
loop_
_entity.id
_entity.type
_entity.pdbx_description
1 polymer ?
#
loop_
_entity_poly.entity_id
_entity_poly.type
_entity_poly.pdbx_seq_one_letter_code
_entity_poly.pdbx_strand_id
1 'polypeptide(L)'
;MKKSLFRPCIDLHNGKVKQIVGSTLKEDESGLTTNFISDQSSGYFADRYKKDHLGGGHVIMLGSGNEEAAKEALGAFYNGLQIGGGINDQNAEEYIAAGASHVIVTSWLFNQNGEFLQSNLDLLLSQVGIDRLVIDLSCKQTNPGEWVIAMNRWQTLTNLSISKENLSYLSGYCSEFLVHAADFEGKCQGMDIELIQRLSDWVEIPVTYAGGVRDYSDLERVQNLSEGSVDV
;
A
#
# COMPACT_ATOMS: atom_id res chain seq x y z
N MET A 1 -23.66 -11.11 -3.75
CA MET A 1 -22.76 -10.23 -4.51
C MET A 1 -21.56 -9.93 -3.63
N LYS A 2 -20.34 -9.99 -4.21
CA LYS A 2 -19.11 -9.58 -3.53
C LYS A 2 -19.21 -8.09 -3.23
N LYS A 3 -18.63 -7.63 -2.12
CA LYS A 3 -18.64 -6.22 -1.73
C LYS A 3 -17.21 -5.70 -1.63
N SER A 4 -16.92 -4.57 -2.24
CA SER A 4 -15.72 -3.79 -1.99
C SER A 4 -15.70 -3.36 -0.53
N LEU A 5 -14.57 -3.59 0.12
CA LEU A 5 -14.33 -3.19 1.50
C LEU A 5 -13.57 -1.88 1.55
N PHE A 6 -13.82 -1.12 2.62
CA PHE A 6 -12.98 0.01 3.00
C PHE A 6 -11.80 -0.48 3.86
N ARG A 7 -10.59 -0.18 3.43
CA ARG A 7 -9.30 -0.56 4.03
C ARG A 7 -8.62 0.71 4.57
N PRO A 8 -8.70 0.97 5.88
CA PRO A 8 -8.20 2.22 6.42
C PRO A 8 -6.67 2.27 6.42
N CYS A 9 -6.08 3.46 6.30
CA CYS A 9 -4.63 3.66 6.38
C CYS A 9 -4.21 4.44 7.64
N ILE A 10 -2.97 4.21 8.09
CA ILE A 10 -2.26 5.01 9.10
C ILE A 10 -0.88 5.33 8.56
N ASP A 11 -0.73 6.52 8.00
CA ASP A 11 0.56 7.01 7.51
C ASP A 11 1.36 7.62 8.66
N LEU A 12 2.58 7.14 8.85
CA LEU A 12 3.48 7.55 9.92
C LEU A 12 4.67 8.31 9.34
N HIS A 13 4.96 9.47 9.91
CA HIS A 13 6.16 10.24 9.57
C HIS A 13 6.73 10.91 10.82
N ASN A 14 7.99 10.62 11.15
CA ASN A 14 8.66 11.03 12.39
C ASN A 14 7.83 10.65 13.64
N GLY A 15 7.28 9.42 13.63
CA GLY A 15 6.55 8.83 14.75
C GLY A 15 5.15 9.39 14.97
N LYS A 16 4.63 10.20 14.02
CA LYS A 16 3.30 10.81 14.11
C LYS A 16 2.41 10.39 12.95
N VAL A 17 1.12 10.26 13.24
CA VAL A 17 0.10 10.04 12.20
C VAL A 17 -0.06 11.32 11.39
N LYS A 18 0.23 11.26 10.09
CA LYS A 18 0.15 12.40 9.17
C LYS A 18 -0.45 12.00 7.84
N GLN A 19 -1.27 12.87 7.29
CA GLN A 19 -1.61 12.81 5.87
C GLN A 19 -0.71 13.79 5.12
N ILE A 20 0.14 13.28 4.23
CA ILE A 20 1.04 14.08 3.41
C ILE A 20 0.57 14.13 1.96
N VAL A 21 1.03 15.14 1.21
CA VAL A 21 0.93 15.11 -0.25
C VAL A 21 2.17 14.38 -0.78
N GLY A 22 2.01 13.11 -1.17
CA GLY A 22 3.11 12.21 -1.53
C GLY A 22 4.18 12.84 -2.43
N SER A 23 3.76 13.52 -3.51
CA SER A 23 4.67 14.17 -4.47
C SER A 23 5.58 15.27 -3.90
N THR A 24 5.36 15.71 -2.66
CA THR A 24 6.15 16.76 -1.99
C THR A 24 7.22 16.21 -1.05
N LEU A 25 7.27 14.89 -0.82
CA LEU A 25 8.23 14.26 0.09
C LEU A 25 9.63 14.20 -0.54
N LYS A 26 10.58 15.00 -0.05
CA LYS A 26 12.01 15.01 -0.45
C LYS A 26 12.95 14.48 0.64
N GLU A 27 14.17 14.06 0.28
CA GLU A 27 15.10 13.42 1.24
C GLU A 27 15.44 14.34 2.41
N ASP A 28 15.51 15.64 2.15
CA ASP A 28 15.78 16.70 3.13
C ASP A 28 14.50 17.26 3.79
N GLU A 29 13.35 16.63 3.55
CA GLU A 29 12.01 17.08 3.95
C GLU A 29 11.65 18.51 3.48
N SER A 30 12.46 19.12 2.60
CA SER A 30 12.25 20.50 2.17
C SER A 30 11.00 20.61 1.30
N GLY A 31 10.03 21.40 1.75
CA GLY A 31 8.77 21.62 1.04
C GLY A 31 7.73 20.50 1.21
N LEU A 32 7.89 19.61 2.21
CA LEU A 32 6.85 18.65 2.57
C LEU A 32 5.54 19.37 2.89
N THR A 33 4.50 19.08 2.12
CA THR A 33 3.15 19.60 2.36
C THR A 33 2.35 18.55 3.12
N THR A 34 1.75 18.97 4.23
CA THR A 34 0.89 18.13 5.06
C THR A 34 -0.55 18.59 4.92
N ASN A 35 -1.46 17.67 4.65
CA ASN A 35 -2.90 17.93 4.69
C ASN A 35 -3.41 17.86 6.13
N PHE A 36 -2.82 16.98 6.95
CA PHE A 36 -3.23 16.75 8.33
C PHE A 36 -2.09 16.18 9.16
N ILE A 37 -2.00 16.58 10.44
CA ILE A 37 -1.15 15.97 11.47
C ILE A 37 -2.07 15.72 12.66
N SER A 38 -2.09 14.49 13.16
CA SER A 38 -2.94 14.16 14.30
C SER A 38 -2.24 14.43 15.64
N ASP A 39 -3.03 14.85 16.63
CA ASP A 39 -2.64 14.82 18.04
C ASP A 39 -2.85 13.44 18.68
N GLN A 40 -3.55 12.52 18.00
CA GLN A 40 -3.80 11.17 18.47
C GLN A 40 -2.69 10.21 18.01
N SER A 41 -2.42 9.19 18.83
CA SER A 41 -1.41 8.18 18.50
C SER A 41 -1.89 7.22 17.40
N SER A 42 -0.96 6.49 16.81
CA SER A 42 -1.25 5.44 15.84
C SER A 42 -2.09 4.31 16.49
N GLY A 43 -1.82 3.99 17.76
CA GLY A 43 -2.59 3.04 18.57
C GLY A 43 -4.05 3.45 18.73
N TYR A 44 -4.33 4.74 18.91
CA TYR A 44 -5.71 5.25 18.98
C TYR A 44 -6.50 4.96 17.70
N PHE A 45 -5.92 5.21 16.52
CA PHE A 45 -6.59 4.91 15.24
C PHE A 45 -6.77 3.41 15.02
N ALA A 46 -5.74 2.61 15.33
CA ALA A 46 -5.82 1.16 15.23
C ALA A 46 -6.93 0.56 16.12
N ASP A 47 -7.07 1.04 17.37
CA ASP A 47 -8.15 0.63 18.27
C ASP A 47 -9.54 1.02 17.74
N ARG A 48 -9.67 2.19 17.10
CA ARG A 48 -10.92 2.56 16.41
C ARG A 48 -11.24 1.63 15.26
N TYR A 49 -10.28 1.37 14.37
CA TYR A 49 -10.49 0.45 13.24
C TYR A 49 -10.85 -0.96 13.72
N LYS A 50 -10.25 -1.41 14.83
CA LYS A 50 -10.61 -2.67 15.49
C LYS A 50 -12.06 -2.70 15.99
N LYS A 51 -12.51 -1.62 16.67
CA LYS A 51 -13.89 -1.48 17.15
C LYS A 51 -14.90 -1.47 16.02
N ASP A 52 -14.52 -0.89 14.89
CA ASP A 52 -15.33 -0.83 13.67
C ASP A 52 -15.18 -2.08 12.78
N HIS A 53 -14.39 -3.07 13.21
CA HIS A 53 -14.10 -4.32 12.49
C HIS A 53 -13.48 -4.13 11.09
N LEU A 54 -12.67 -3.09 10.91
CA LEU A 54 -12.01 -2.73 9.66
C LEU A 54 -10.61 -3.37 9.56
N GLY A 55 -10.57 -4.69 9.31
CA GLY A 55 -9.32 -5.43 9.11
C GLY A 55 -8.72 -5.27 7.70
N GLY A 56 -7.42 -5.56 7.57
CA GLY A 56 -6.63 -5.45 6.33
C GLY A 56 -6.35 -4.02 5.88
N GLY A 57 -6.62 -3.03 6.72
CA GLY A 57 -6.02 -1.70 6.58
C GLY A 57 -4.51 -1.74 6.76
N HIS A 58 -3.81 -0.69 6.36
CA HIS A 58 -2.34 -0.66 6.33
C HIS A 58 -1.75 0.52 7.12
N VAL A 59 -0.68 0.22 7.85
CA VAL A 59 0.21 1.22 8.46
C VAL A 59 1.37 1.44 7.50
N ILE A 60 1.69 2.68 7.12
CA ILE A 60 2.79 2.97 6.19
C ILE A 60 3.82 3.86 6.88
N MET A 61 5.06 3.38 6.96
CA MET A 61 6.19 4.15 7.49
C MET A 61 6.83 4.99 6.40
N LEU A 62 6.68 6.30 6.50
CA LEU A 62 7.22 7.30 5.59
C LEU A 62 8.49 7.90 6.20
N GLY A 63 9.64 7.37 5.78
CA GLY A 63 10.94 7.75 6.34
C GLY A 63 11.28 7.02 7.65
N SER A 64 12.28 7.52 8.36
CA SER A 64 12.79 6.93 9.60
C SER A 64 12.03 7.38 10.85
N GLY A 65 12.24 6.69 11.98
CA GLY A 65 11.69 7.09 13.28
C GLY A 65 10.21 6.79 13.46
N ASN A 66 9.69 5.80 12.73
CA ASN A 66 8.29 5.39 12.74
C ASN A 66 8.07 4.05 13.45
N GLU A 67 9.15 3.33 13.79
CA GLU A 67 9.14 1.93 14.21
C GLU A 67 8.30 1.72 15.48
N GLU A 68 8.49 2.57 16.51
CA GLU A 68 7.72 2.48 17.76
C GLU A 68 6.24 2.79 17.54
N ALA A 69 5.92 3.82 16.74
CA ALA A 69 4.54 4.16 16.41
C ALA A 69 3.88 3.08 15.54
N ALA A 70 4.62 2.42 14.66
CA ALA A 70 4.12 1.29 13.88
C ALA A 70 3.76 0.13 14.81
N LYS A 71 4.68 -0.28 15.70
CA LYS A 71 4.44 -1.33 16.68
C LYS A 71 3.29 -1.02 17.64
N GLU A 72 3.09 0.25 18.01
CA GLU A 72 1.94 0.68 18.80
C GLU A 72 0.61 0.37 18.10
N ALA A 73 0.48 0.72 16.81
CA ALA A 73 -0.72 0.42 16.03
C ALA A 73 -0.94 -1.09 15.84
N LEU A 74 0.13 -1.82 15.49
CA LEU A 74 0.08 -3.28 15.29
C LEU A 74 -0.33 -4.02 16.57
N GLY A 75 0.21 -3.61 17.72
CA GLY A 75 -0.17 -4.18 19.02
C GLY A 75 -1.61 -3.88 19.41
N ALA A 76 -2.12 -2.68 19.11
CA ALA A 76 -3.51 -2.29 19.39
C ALA A 76 -4.51 -3.14 18.58
N PHE A 77 -4.20 -3.43 17.31
CA PHE A 77 -5.00 -4.30 16.44
C PHE A 77 -4.20 -5.50 15.91
N TYR A 78 -3.84 -6.40 16.82
CA TYR A 78 -3.09 -7.62 16.53
C TYR A 78 -3.75 -8.47 15.44
N ASN A 79 -2.98 -8.84 14.41
CA ASN A 79 -3.42 -9.50 13.17
C ASN A 79 -4.53 -8.76 12.40
N GLY A 80 -4.74 -7.46 12.67
CA GLY A 80 -5.78 -6.65 12.00
C GLY A 80 -5.25 -5.71 10.93
N LEU A 81 -4.02 -5.22 11.09
CA LEU A 81 -3.41 -4.25 10.16
C LEU A 81 -2.21 -4.86 9.44
N GLN A 82 -1.95 -4.40 8.23
CA GLN A 82 -0.75 -4.66 7.44
C GLN A 82 0.28 -3.57 7.72
N ILE A 83 1.56 -3.77 7.36
CA ILE A 83 2.63 -2.78 7.58
C ILE A 83 3.55 -2.67 6.38
N GLY A 84 3.74 -1.44 5.88
CA GLY A 84 4.64 -1.11 4.79
C GLY A 84 5.62 0.01 5.12
N GLY A 85 6.54 0.26 4.19
CA GLY A 85 7.59 1.26 4.33
C GLY A 85 8.90 0.67 4.85
N GLY A 86 9.91 0.54 3.98
CA GLY A 86 11.22 0.02 4.36
C GLY A 86 11.28 -1.48 4.71
N ILE A 87 10.22 -2.25 4.41
CA ILE A 87 10.19 -3.70 4.61
C ILE A 87 11.24 -4.39 3.74
N ASN A 88 12.00 -5.30 4.35
CA ASN A 88 13.02 -6.14 3.73
C ASN A 88 13.17 -7.47 4.49
N ASP A 89 14.07 -8.33 4.01
CA ASP A 89 14.35 -9.64 4.60
C ASP A 89 14.81 -9.61 6.06
N GLN A 90 15.39 -8.51 6.53
CA GLN A 90 15.94 -8.40 7.89
C GLN A 90 14.92 -7.96 8.94
N ASN A 91 13.84 -7.29 8.52
CA ASN A 91 12.86 -6.71 9.46
C ASN A 91 11.43 -7.28 9.32
N ALA A 92 11.13 -8.04 8.27
CA ALA A 92 9.78 -8.52 8.01
C ALA A 92 9.22 -9.38 9.17
N GLU A 93 10.00 -10.33 9.68
CA GLU A 93 9.57 -11.19 10.80
C GLU A 93 9.29 -10.39 12.08
N GLU A 94 10.08 -9.34 12.33
CA GLU A 94 9.92 -8.48 13.51
C GLU A 94 8.53 -7.83 13.55
N TYR A 95 8.07 -7.32 12.41
CA TYR A 95 6.76 -6.69 12.32
C TYR A 95 5.60 -7.69 12.36
N ILE A 96 5.76 -8.88 11.80
CA ILE A 96 4.81 -9.98 11.98
C ILE A 96 4.71 -10.33 13.47
N ALA A 97 5.83 -10.48 14.18
CA ALA A 97 5.86 -10.76 15.61
C ALA A 97 5.22 -9.62 16.44
N ALA A 98 5.36 -8.37 16.00
CA ALA A 98 4.73 -7.20 16.62
C ALA A 98 3.21 -7.12 16.43
N GLY A 99 2.62 -8.01 15.61
CA GLY A 99 1.18 -8.11 15.43
C GLY A 99 0.66 -7.70 14.05
N ALA A 100 1.54 -7.48 13.07
CA ALA A 100 1.08 -7.30 11.69
C ALA A 100 0.42 -8.58 11.16
N SER A 101 -0.71 -8.39 10.48
CA SER A 101 -1.34 -9.45 9.69
C SER A 101 -0.44 -9.86 8.52
N HIS A 102 0.11 -8.87 7.82
CA HIS A 102 0.98 -9.00 6.67
C HIS A 102 2.04 -7.90 6.67
N VAL A 103 3.15 -8.15 5.99
CA VAL A 103 4.10 -7.10 5.60
C VAL A 103 3.87 -6.71 4.13
N ILE A 104 4.05 -5.43 3.83
CA ILE A 104 3.89 -4.83 2.52
C ILE A 104 5.27 -4.46 1.99
N VAL A 105 5.71 -5.13 0.92
CA VAL A 105 6.98 -4.81 0.27
C VAL A 105 6.75 -3.87 -0.92
N THR A 106 7.62 -2.87 -1.03
CA THR A 106 7.61 -1.84 -2.08
C THR A 106 8.94 -1.84 -2.87
N SER A 107 9.78 -0.84 -2.64
CA SER A 107 11.00 -0.57 -3.41
C SER A 107 12.10 -1.61 -3.25
N TRP A 108 12.05 -2.44 -2.19
CA TRP A 108 13.07 -3.46 -1.94
C TRP A 108 13.04 -4.60 -2.97
N LEU A 109 11.96 -4.72 -3.75
CA LEU A 109 11.89 -5.64 -4.89
C LEU A 109 12.68 -5.19 -6.12
N PHE A 110 13.29 -4.00 -6.10
CA PHE A 110 13.97 -3.42 -7.24
C PHE A 110 15.38 -2.96 -6.87
N ASN A 111 16.31 -3.05 -7.82
CA ASN A 111 17.61 -2.40 -7.66
C ASN A 111 17.52 -0.90 -7.97
N GLN A 112 18.64 -0.19 -7.82
CA GLN A 112 18.76 1.24 -8.09
C GLN A 112 18.44 1.66 -9.55
N ASN A 113 18.49 0.72 -10.50
CA ASN A 113 18.14 0.95 -11.90
C ASN A 113 16.66 0.64 -12.19
N GLY A 114 15.88 0.26 -11.18
CA GLY A 114 14.49 -0.14 -11.33
C GLY A 114 14.32 -1.54 -11.94
N GLU A 115 15.33 -2.41 -11.86
CA GLU A 115 15.19 -3.80 -12.31
C GLU A 115 14.61 -4.65 -11.18
N PHE A 116 13.52 -5.36 -11.47
CA PHE A 116 12.90 -6.30 -10.54
C PHE A 116 13.85 -7.45 -10.15
N LEU A 117 13.96 -7.72 -8.85
CA LEU A 117 14.85 -8.71 -8.26
C LEU A 117 14.05 -9.86 -7.67
N GLN A 118 13.89 -10.94 -8.44
CA GLN A 118 13.23 -12.16 -7.96
C GLN A 118 13.89 -12.72 -6.69
N SER A 119 15.22 -12.63 -6.58
CA SER A 119 15.95 -13.08 -5.41
C SER A 119 15.49 -12.39 -4.12
N ASN A 120 15.12 -11.12 -4.19
CA ASN A 120 14.63 -10.38 -3.03
C ASN A 120 13.23 -10.87 -2.64
N LEU A 121 12.34 -11.07 -3.62
CA LEU A 121 11.02 -11.65 -3.37
C LEU A 121 11.12 -13.04 -2.69
N ASP A 122 12.02 -13.90 -3.19
CA ASP A 122 12.25 -15.23 -2.62
C ASP A 122 12.76 -15.17 -1.17
N LEU A 123 13.65 -14.21 -0.88
CA LEU A 123 14.14 -13.98 0.48
C LEU A 123 13.00 -13.58 1.43
N LEU A 124 12.17 -12.61 1.06
CA LEU A 124 11.02 -12.22 1.90
C LEU A 124 10.04 -13.38 2.13
N LEU A 125 9.76 -14.15 1.09
CA LEU A 125 8.91 -15.33 1.21
C LEU A 125 9.47 -16.37 2.16
N SER A 126 10.80 -16.54 2.21
CA SER A 126 11.43 -17.44 3.18
C SER A 126 11.25 -17.01 4.63
N GLN A 127 11.03 -15.72 4.88
CA GLN A 127 10.84 -15.14 6.22
C GLN A 127 9.38 -15.19 6.67
N VAL A 128 8.44 -14.74 5.82
CA VAL A 128 7.03 -14.55 6.24
C VAL A 128 6.02 -15.49 5.57
N GLY A 129 6.42 -16.15 4.48
CA GLY A 129 5.53 -16.97 3.66
C GLY A 129 4.56 -16.15 2.80
N ILE A 130 3.94 -16.82 1.81
CA ILE A 130 3.02 -16.19 0.85
C ILE A 130 1.79 -15.59 1.52
N ASP A 131 1.25 -16.26 2.55
CA ASP A 131 0.01 -15.89 3.23
C ASP A 131 0.11 -14.57 4.02
N ARG A 132 1.33 -14.05 4.24
CA ARG A 132 1.60 -12.84 5.01
C ARG A 132 2.37 -11.78 4.21
N LEU A 133 2.46 -11.93 2.90
CA LEU A 133 3.13 -10.97 2.03
C LEU A 133 2.12 -10.25 1.15
N VAL A 134 2.18 -8.92 1.18
CA VAL A 134 1.48 -8.02 0.25
C VAL A 134 2.54 -7.36 -0.63
N ILE A 135 2.28 -7.30 -1.93
CA ILE A 135 3.13 -6.55 -2.87
C ILE A 135 2.44 -5.24 -3.20
N ASP A 136 3.14 -4.13 -2.91
CA ASP A 136 2.69 -2.80 -3.26
C ASP A 136 3.24 -2.39 -4.63
N LEU A 137 2.32 -2.19 -5.57
CA LEU A 137 2.58 -1.83 -6.96
C LEU A 137 2.21 -0.36 -7.19
N SER A 138 3.01 0.52 -6.59
CA SER A 138 2.92 1.97 -6.84
C SER A 138 3.27 2.29 -8.29
N CYS A 139 2.32 2.82 -9.05
CA CYS A 139 2.41 2.98 -10.50
C CYS A 139 2.10 4.40 -10.97
N LYS A 140 2.58 4.72 -12.18
CA LYS A 140 2.26 5.94 -12.93
C LYS A 140 1.76 5.59 -14.32
N GLN A 141 0.81 6.36 -14.81
CA GLN A 141 0.36 6.19 -16.19
C GLN A 141 1.40 6.81 -17.13
N THR A 142 2.00 5.99 -18.00
CA THR A 142 3.01 6.45 -18.97
C THR A 142 2.40 6.72 -20.35
N ASN A 143 1.39 5.94 -20.72
CA ASN A 143 0.56 6.12 -21.91
C ASN A 143 -0.89 5.73 -21.57
N PRO A 144 -1.89 6.11 -22.38
CA PRO A 144 -3.27 5.65 -22.19
C PRO A 144 -3.34 4.12 -22.09
N GLY A 145 -3.88 3.60 -20.99
CA GLY A 145 -3.97 2.17 -20.71
C GLY A 145 -2.66 1.48 -20.30
N GLU A 146 -1.58 2.22 -20.06
CA GLU A 146 -0.28 1.68 -19.64
C GLU A 146 0.19 2.32 -18.33
N TRP A 147 0.42 1.47 -17.32
CA TRP A 147 0.93 1.89 -16.01
C TRP A 147 2.25 1.19 -15.72
N VAL A 148 3.29 1.98 -15.43
CA VAL A 148 4.61 1.49 -15.07
C VAL A 148 4.83 1.68 -13.58
N ILE A 149 5.34 0.66 -12.91
CA ILE A 149 5.66 0.72 -11.49
C ILE A 149 6.80 1.71 -11.29
N ALA A 150 6.64 2.59 -10.31
CA ALA A 150 7.58 3.65 -10.00
C ALA A 150 8.05 3.52 -8.54
N MET A 151 9.35 3.65 -8.35
CA MET A 151 10.02 3.62 -7.05
C MET A 151 10.66 4.99 -6.73
N ASN A 152 11.33 5.09 -5.58
CA ASN A 152 12.02 6.31 -5.13
C ASN A 152 11.10 7.53 -5.16
N ARG A 153 9.93 7.41 -4.52
CA ARG A 153 8.91 8.47 -4.49
C ARG A 153 8.52 8.90 -5.91
N TRP A 154 8.23 7.92 -6.74
CA TRP A 154 7.73 8.08 -8.11
C TRP A 154 8.69 8.78 -9.09
N GLN A 155 9.97 8.89 -8.73
CA GLN A 155 11.00 9.53 -9.54
C GLN A 155 11.68 8.56 -10.51
N THR A 156 11.65 7.26 -10.22
CA THR A 156 12.30 6.22 -11.04
C THR A 156 11.25 5.23 -11.53
N LEU A 157 11.05 5.16 -12.85
CA LEU A 157 10.25 4.09 -13.46
C LEU A 157 11.06 2.79 -13.47
N THR A 158 10.39 1.69 -13.16
CA THR A 158 11.00 0.35 -13.14
C THR A 158 10.80 -0.36 -14.49
N ASN A 159 11.38 -1.56 -14.64
CA ASN A 159 11.15 -2.44 -15.78
C ASN A 159 9.86 -3.27 -15.67
N LEU A 160 9.01 -3.01 -14.68
CA LEU A 160 7.79 -3.76 -14.40
C LEU A 160 6.55 -2.85 -14.55
N SER A 161 5.51 -3.38 -15.18
CA SER A 161 4.26 -2.67 -15.44
C SER A 161 3.06 -3.38 -14.83
N ILE A 162 1.96 -2.66 -14.63
CA ILE A 162 0.66 -3.26 -14.32
C ILE A 162 0.12 -3.88 -15.61
N SER A 163 0.22 -5.20 -15.70
CA SER A 163 -0.34 -6.00 -16.79
C SER A 163 -0.91 -7.30 -16.24
N LYS A 164 -1.81 -7.95 -17.00
CA LYS A 164 -2.38 -9.24 -16.61
C LYS A 164 -1.30 -10.29 -16.37
N GLU A 165 -0.27 -10.33 -17.22
CA GLU A 165 0.82 -11.29 -17.15
C GLU A 165 1.65 -11.08 -15.88
N ASN A 166 2.01 -9.84 -15.57
CA ASN A 166 2.79 -9.53 -14.37
C ASN A 166 1.99 -9.77 -13.08
N LEU A 167 0.71 -9.38 -13.06
CA LEU A 167 -0.17 -9.62 -11.90
C LEU A 167 -0.38 -11.12 -11.67
N SER A 168 -0.61 -11.90 -12.73
CA SER A 168 -0.74 -13.36 -12.64
C SER A 168 0.55 -14.01 -12.14
N TYR A 169 1.71 -13.58 -12.65
CA TYR A 169 3.02 -14.04 -12.18
C TYR A 169 3.23 -13.74 -10.69
N LEU A 170 3.02 -12.49 -10.26
CA LEU A 170 3.24 -12.06 -8.89
C LEU A 170 2.22 -12.64 -7.90
N SER A 171 1.01 -13.01 -8.35
CA SER A 171 -0.01 -13.66 -7.51
C SER A 171 0.47 -15.00 -6.95
N GLY A 172 1.48 -15.63 -7.58
CA GLY A 172 2.13 -16.82 -7.04
C GLY A 172 3.06 -16.57 -5.84
N TYR A 173 3.26 -15.31 -5.47
CA TYR A 173 4.24 -14.88 -4.47
C TYR A 173 3.66 -13.92 -3.41
N CYS A 174 2.38 -13.59 -3.44
CA CYS A 174 1.74 -12.79 -2.41
C CYS A 174 0.28 -13.21 -2.20
N SER A 175 -0.28 -12.89 -1.04
CA SER A 175 -1.68 -13.15 -0.73
C SER A 175 -2.60 -11.98 -1.09
N GLU A 176 -2.06 -10.79 -1.31
CA GLU A 176 -2.80 -9.59 -1.69
C GLU A 176 -1.90 -8.60 -2.46
N PHE A 177 -2.51 -7.77 -3.32
CA PHE A 177 -1.88 -6.61 -3.90
C PHE A 177 -2.39 -5.31 -3.26
N LEU A 178 -1.48 -4.36 -3.08
CA LEU A 178 -1.82 -2.95 -2.84
C LEU A 178 -1.40 -2.15 -4.07
N VAL A 179 -2.33 -1.49 -4.75
CA VAL A 179 -2.02 -0.76 -6.00
C VAL A 179 -2.21 0.73 -5.77
N HIS A 180 -1.08 1.44 -5.71
CA HIS A 180 -1.08 2.90 -5.56
C HIS A 180 -1.05 3.61 -6.92
N ALA A 181 -2.03 4.47 -7.17
CA ALA A 181 -2.06 5.34 -8.36
C ALA A 181 -1.47 6.72 -8.02
N ALA A 182 -0.14 6.83 -8.14
CA ALA A 182 0.65 7.98 -7.70
C ALA A 182 0.23 9.32 -8.30
N ASP A 183 -0.24 9.31 -9.54
CA ASP A 183 -0.62 10.54 -10.23
C ASP A 183 -1.87 11.20 -9.62
N PHE A 184 -2.66 10.45 -8.86
CA PHE A 184 -3.93 10.87 -8.27
C PHE A 184 -3.89 10.99 -6.73
N GLU A 185 -2.86 10.46 -6.08
CA GLU A 185 -2.70 10.49 -4.63
C GLU A 185 -2.50 11.91 -4.08
N GLY A 186 -3.32 12.31 -3.10
CA GLY A 186 -3.23 13.62 -2.44
C GLY A 186 -3.60 14.84 -3.30
N LYS A 187 -3.96 14.67 -4.59
CA LYS A 187 -4.30 15.78 -5.50
C LYS A 187 -5.79 16.08 -5.61
N CYS A 188 -6.66 15.26 -4.99
CA CYS A 188 -8.13 15.40 -5.07
C CYS A 188 -8.72 15.38 -6.50
N GLN A 189 -8.00 14.82 -7.47
CA GLN A 189 -8.39 14.79 -8.89
C GLN A 189 -9.28 13.58 -9.26
N GLY A 190 -9.63 12.74 -8.27
CA GLY A 190 -10.44 11.52 -8.46
C GLY A 190 -9.58 10.28 -8.62
N MET A 191 -10.22 9.12 -8.83
CA MET A 191 -9.59 7.82 -8.99
C MET A 191 -9.27 7.51 -10.45
N ASP A 192 -8.29 6.65 -10.69
CA ASP A 192 -7.99 6.08 -11.99
C ASP A 192 -9.01 4.97 -12.32
N ILE A 193 -10.05 5.35 -13.04
CA ILE A 193 -11.19 4.49 -13.38
C ILE A 193 -10.77 3.32 -14.27
N GLU A 194 -9.89 3.57 -15.25
CA GLU A 194 -9.45 2.52 -16.16
C GLU A 194 -8.62 1.49 -15.40
N LEU A 195 -7.70 1.94 -14.54
CA LEU A 195 -6.89 1.04 -13.72
C LEU A 195 -7.76 0.15 -12.81
N ILE A 196 -8.77 0.71 -12.13
CA ILE A 196 -9.69 -0.08 -11.29
C ILE A 196 -10.40 -1.17 -12.10
N GLN A 197 -10.88 -0.85 -13.31
CA GLN A 197 -11.51 -1.83 -14.20
C GLN A 197 -10.51 -2.92 -14.62
N ARG A 198 -9.28 -2.53 -14.99
CA ARG A 198 -8.23 -3.50 -15.34
C ARG A 198 -7.89 -4.43 -14.17
N LEU A 199 -7.76 -3.90 -12.96
CA LEU A 199 -7.50 -4.71 -11.77
C LEU A 199 -8.62 -5.72 -11.52
N SER A 200 -9.88 -5.30 -11.67
CA SER A 200 -11.03 -6.19 -11.58
C SER A 200 -10.99 -7.32 -12.61
N ASP A 201 -10.54 -7.03 -13.84
CA ASP A 201 -10.47 -8.00 -14.92
C ASP A 201 -9.26 -8.96 -14.82
N TRP A 202 -8.16 -8.50 -14.22
CA TRP A 202 -6.86 -9.17 -14.30
C TRP A 202 -6.42 -9.86 -13.01
N VAL A 203 -6.83 -9.37 -11.84
CA VAL A 203 -6.34 -9.89 -10.56
C VAL A 203 -7.21 -11.04 -10.06
N GLU A 204 -6.56 -12.13 -9.65
CA GLU A 204 -7.23 -13.34 -9.16
C GLU A 204 -7.22 -13.48 -7.63
N ILE A 205 -6.36 -12.69 -6.95
CA ILE A 205 -6.23 -12.62 -5.49
C ILE A 205 -6.82 -11.29 -4.96
N PRO A 206 -6.98 -11.10 -3.63
CA PRO A 206 -7.36 -9.80 -3.09
C PRO A 206 -6.50 -8.65 -3.61
N VAL A 207 -7.14 -7.52 -3.91
CA VAL A 207 -6.47 -6.29 -4.32
C VAL A 207 -7.14 -5.08 -3.69
N THR A 208 -6.32 -4.21 -3.12
CA THR A 208 -6.71 -2.93 -2.55
C THR A 208 -6.17 -1.82 -3.45
N TYR A 209 -7.05 -0.95 -3.95
CA TYR A 209 -6.68 0.23 -4.72
C TYR A 209 -6.56 1.44 -3.79
N ALA A 210 -5.43 2.13 -3.83
CA ALA A 210 -5.20 3.32 -3.02
C ALA A 210 -4.80 4.51 -3.89
N GLY A 211 -5.59 5.58 -3.83
CA GLY A 211 -5.33 6.83 -4.56
C GLY A 211 -6.59 7.60 -4.94
N GLY A 212 -6.75 8.81 -4.39
CA GLY A 212 -7.77 9.75 -4.87
C GLY A 212 -9.22 9.48 -4.44
N VAL A 213 -9.45 8.51 -3.53
CA VAL A 213 -10.75 8.27 -2.87
C VAL A 213 -11.01 9.39 -1.86
N ARG A 214 -12.18 10.03 -1.91
CA ARG A 214 -12.48 11.23 -1.10
C ARG A 214 -13.68 11.08 -0.17
N ASP A 215 -14.68 10.33 -0.60
CA ASP A 215 -15.93 10.16 0.14
C ASP A 215 -16.58 8.80 -0.15
N TYR A 216 -17.70 8.55 0.50
CA TYR A 216 -18.44 7.30 0.38
C TYR A 216 -18.95 7.02 -1.05
N SER A 217 -19.18 8.05 -1.88
CA SER A 217 -19.61 7.85 -3.26
C SER A 217 -18.49 7.27 -4.14
N ASP A 218 -17.21 7.52 -3.79
CA ASP A 218 -16.08 6.88 -4.46
C ASP A 218 -16.03 5.38 -4.13
N LEU A 219 -16.36 4.96 -2.90
CA LEU A 219 -16.50 3.53 -2.53
C LEU A 219 -17.61 2.85 -3.34
N GLU A 220 -18.79 3.47 -3.45
CA GLU A 220 -19.88 2.94 -4.29
C GLU A 220 -19.47 2.88 -5.77
N ARG A 221 -18.69 3.86 -6.22
CA ARG A 221 -18.17 3.88 -7.59
C ARG A 221 -17.21 2.72 -7.84
N VAL A 222 -16.27 2.43 -6.93
CA VAL A 222 -15.38 1.26 -7.06
C VAL A 222 -16.16 -0.04 -7.02
N GLN A 223 -17.15 -0.17 -6.12
CA GLN A 223 -18.05 -1.31 -6.08
C GLN A 223 -18.73 -1.57 -7.43
N ASN A 224 -19.18 -0.52 -8.11
CA ASN A 224 -19.85 -0.64 -9.40
C ASN A 224 -18.87 -0.93 -10.55
N LEU A 225 -17.67 -0.37 -10.51
CA LEU A 225 -16.65 -0.55 -11.55
C LEU A 225 -15.99 -1.94 -11.50
N SER A 226 -15.88 -2.50 -10.30
CA SER A 226 -15.18 -3.77 -10.05
C SER A 226 -16.10 -4.93 -9.70
N GLU A 227 -17.42 -4.68 -9.64
CA GLU A 227 -18.41 -5.64 -9.13
C GLU A 227 -18.08 -6.20 -7.72
N GLY A 228 -17.36 -5.40 -6.92
CA GLY A 228 -16.92 -5.76 -5.58
C GLY A 228 -15.63 -6.57 -5.53
N SER A 229 -14.88 -6.66 -6.63
CA SER A 229 -13.63 -7.42 -6.71
C SER A 229 -12.43 -6.65 -6.15
N VAL A 230 -12.47 -5.32 -6.17
CA VAL A 230 -11.41 -4.39 -5.72
C VAL A 230 -11.86 -3.67 -4.43
N ASP A 231 -11.00 -3.67 -3.42
CA ASP A 231 -11.16 -2.91 -2.17
C ASP A 231 -10.51 -1.52 -2.28
N VAL A 232 -10.80 -0.59 -1.36
CA VAL A 232 -10.22 0.78 -1.33
C VAL A 232 -9.85 1.27 0.06
#